data_AF-A0A970EV58-F1
#
_entry.id   AF-A0A970EV58-F1
#
_cell.length_a   1.000
_cell.length_b   1.000
_cell.length_c   1.000
_cell.angle_alpha   90.00
_cell.angle_beta   90.00
_cell.angle_gamma   90.00
#
_symmetry.space_group_name_H-M   'P 1'
#
loop_
_entity.id
_entity.type
_entity.pdbx_description
1 polymer ?
#
loop_
_entity_poly.entity_id
_entity_poly.type
_entity_poly.pdbx_seq_one_letter_code
_entity_poly.pdbx_strand_id
1 'polypeptide(L)'
;VTFAAPDNKYSVSSGNTVISFSTLRSTDLGNAYLIHTGDKTLYHAGDLHLWIWRESQEDDKVMQAAFEKEIEKLRGVTIDAAFLTLDPRQGRDAFLGLDYIARLADIKRIYPMHCWQNFNIINKLLADPCSEPYRDKICPIRKDGYTDEI
;
A
#
# COMPACT_ATOMS: atom_id res chain seq x y z
N VAL A 1 12.69 -22.69 7.08
CA VAL A 1 11.91 -21.44 7.18
C VAL A 1 12.82 -20.32 6.69
N THR A 2 12.38 -19.52 5.73
CA THR A 2 13.12 -18.35 5.24
C THR A 2 12.55 -17.10 5.90
N PHE A 3 13.38 -16.33 6.58
CA PHE A 3 12.99 -15.03 7.13
C PHE A 3 13.27 -13.94 6.10
N ALA A 4 12.25 -13.17 5.73
CA ALA A 4 12.39 -12.08 4.77
C ALA A 4 12.81 -10.79 5.50
N ALA A 5 14.05 -10.36 5.29
CA ALA A 5 14.53 -9.06 5.75
C ALA A 5 14.02 -7.95 4.81
N PRO A 6 13.87 -6.70 5.29
CA PRO A 6 13.60 -5.56 4.43
C PRO A 6 14.72 -5.35 3.41
N ASP A 7 14.44 -4.69 2.29
CA ASP A 7 15.41 -4.30 1.26
C ASP A 7 16.11 -5.49 0.58
N ASN A 8 15.42 -6.62 0.48
CA ASN A 8 15.95 -7.84 -0.13
C ASN A 8 15.05 -8.34 -1.26
N LYS A 9 15.63 -9.18 -2.12
CA LYS A 9 14.92 -9.84 -3.22
C LYS A 9 14.91 -11.35 -3.00
N TYR A 10 13.77 -11.95 -3.28
CA TYR A 10 13.51 -13.36 -3.10
C TYR A 10 12.86 -13.94 -4.34
N SER A 11 13.06 -15.23 -4.57
CA SER A 11 12.38 -15.99 -5.61
C SER A 11 11.98 -17.35 -5.04
N VAL A 12 10.75 -17.74 -5.29
CA VAL A 12 10.19 -19.04 -4.90
C VAL A 12 9.62 -19.69 -6.15
N SER A 13 9.96 -20.96 -6.37
CA SER A 13 9.50 -21.73 -7.51
C SER A 13 8.68 -22.92 -7.05
N SER A 14 7.54 -23.16 -7.68
CA SER A 14 6.71 -24.35 -7.48
C SER A 14 6.28 -24.89 -8.85
N GLY A 15 6.82 -26.05 -9.24
CA GLY A 15 6.71 -26.55 -10.61
C GLY A 15 7.29 -25.55 -11.61
N ASN A 16 6.50 -25.19 -12.63
CA ASN A 16 6.87 -24.21 -13.65
C ASN A 16 6.53 -22.76 -13.27
N THR A 17 5.97 -22.53 -12.09
CA THR A 17 5.60 -21.20 -11.62
C THR A 17 6.75 -20.61 -10.81
N VAL A 18 7.17 -19.41 -11.17
CA VAL A 18 8.15 -18.62 -10.41
C VAL A 18 7.45 -17.36 -9.89
N ILE A 19 7.55 -17.15 -8.58
CA ILE A 19 7.14 -15.91 -7.92
C ILE A 19 8.40 -15.25 -7.39
N SER A 20 8.67 -14.02 -7.82
CA SER A 20 9.73 -13.22 -7.26
C SER A 20 9.15 -12.05 -6.49
N PHE A 21 9.81 -11.62 -5.41
CA PHE A 21 9.37 -10.44 -4.69
C PHE A 21 10.53 -9.67 -4.09
N SER A 22 10.37 -8.36 -4.00
CA SER A 22 11.25 -7.46 -3.25
C SER A 22 10.53 -6.98 -2.00
N THR A 23 11.26 -6.86 -0.90
CA THR A 23 10.73 -6.32 0.36
C THR A 23 11.13 -4.86 0.54
N LEU A 24 10.21 -4.06 1.07
CA LEU A 24 10.49 -2.70 1.55
C LEU A 24 10.30 -2.70 3.07
N ARG A 25 10.99 -1.80 3.76
CA ARG A 25 10.85 -1.66 5.21
C ARG A 25 9.50 -1.03 5.54
N SER A 26 8.75 -1.65 6.46
CA SER A 26 7.56 -1.03 7.03
C SER A 26 7.94 0.13 7.96
N THR A 27 7.11 1.17 8.00
CA THR A 27 7.20 2.26 8.99
C THR A 27 6.55 1.90 10.32
N ASP A 28 5.86 0.76 10.38
CA ASP A 28 5.36 0.15 11.62
C ASP A 28 5.95 -1.26 11.76
N LEU A 29 5.15 -2.32 11.55
CA LEU A 29 5.61 -3.70 11.70
C LEU A 29 5.83 -4.40 10.35
N GLY A 30 6.85 -5.26 10.30
CA GLY A 30 7.10 -6.15 9.17
C GLY A 30 7.68 -5.46 7.93
N ASN A 31 7.24 -5.92 6.74
CA ASN A 31 7.69 -5.43 5.44
C ASN A 31 6.48 -5.13 4.54
N ALA A 32 6.68 -4.26 3.55
CA ALA A 32 5.86 -4.25 2.35
C ALA A 32 6.48 -5.15 1.27
N TYR A 33 5.68 -5.59 0.31
CA TYR A 33 6.08 -6.55 -0.71
C TYR A 33 5.72 -6.07 -2.11
N LEU A 34 6.71 -6.03 -3.00
CA LEU A 34 6.52 -5.87 -4.44
C LEU A 34 6.73 -7.24 -5.10
N ILE A 35 5.66 -7.87 -5.56
CA ILE A 35 5.59 -9.25 -6.01
C ILE A 35 5.42 -9.28 -7.52
N HIS A 36 6.21 -10.09 -8.20
CA HIS A 36 6.07 -10.35 -9.64
C HIS A 36 5.74 -11.83 -9.84
N THR A 37 4.66 -12.09 -10.58
CA THR A 37 4.21 -13.44 -10.93
C THR A 37 3.62 -13.44 -12.33
N GLY A 38 4.17 -14.28 -13.21
CA GLY A 38 3.81 -14.24 -14.63
C GLY A 38 4.11 -12.87 -15.25
N ASP A 39 3.08 -12.25 -15.82
CA ASP A 39 3.09 -10.90 -16.41
C ASP A 39 2.57 -9.82 -15.44
N LYS A 40 2.24 -10.18 -14.19
CA LYS A 40 1.62 -9.28 -13.21
C LYS A 40 2.59 -8.82 -12.13
N THR A 41 2.40 -7.57 -11.72
CA THR A 41 3.07 -6.95 -10.57
C THR A 41 2.05 -6.55 -9.52
N LEU A 42 2.21 -7.09 -8.31
CA LEU A 42 1.37 -6.79 -7.15
C LEU A 42 2.18 -6.05 -6.09
N TYR A 43 1.58 -5.07 -5.43
CA TYR A 43 2.16 -4.42 -4.27
C TYR A 43 1.26 -4.63 -3.05
N HIS A 44 1.83 -5.08 -1.95
CA HIS A 44 1.13 -5.18 -0.67
C HIS A 44 1.87 -4.36 0.37
N ALA A 45 1.26 -3.28 0.86
CA ALA A 45 1.90 -2.35 1.78
C ALA A 45 2.26 -2.97 3.13
N GLY A 46 1.59 -4.05 3.55
CA GLY A 46 1.67 -4.48 4.95
C GLY A 46 1.24 -3.31 5.82
N ASP A 47 2.08 -2.93 6.78
CA ASP A 47 1.85 -1.76 7.63
C ASP A 47 2.72 -0.54 7.23
N LEU A 48 3.30 -0.54 6.02
CA LEU A 48 4.01 0.62 5.48
C LEU A 48 3.00 1.71 5.10
N HIS A 49 2.91 2.73 5.96
CA HIS A 49 1.98 3.84 5.79
C HIS A 49 2.52 5.11 6.44
N LEU A 50 1.93 6.25 6.10
CA LEU A 50 2.27 7.54 6.68
C LEU A 50 1.48 7.73 8.00
N TRP A 51 2.05 7.24 9.11
CA TRP A 51 1.42 7.22 10.43
C TRP A 51 1.51 8.57 11.15
N ILE A 52 0.67 9.52 10.76
CA ILE A 52 0.66 10.88 11.30
C ILE A 52 -0.43 11.00 12.37
N TRP A 53 0.01 11.28 13.60
CA TRP A 53 -0.89 11.37 14.76
C TRP A 53 -1.06 12.80 15.28
N ARG A 54 -0.26 13.76 14.78
CA ARG A 54 -0.31 15.19 15.17
C ARG A 54 -0.03 15.45 16.65
N GLU A 55 0.61 14.50 17.33
CA GLU A 55 1.02 14.64 18.73
C GLU A 55 2.34 15.39 18.86
N SER A 56 3.21 15.29 17.85
CA SER A 56 4.55 15.88 17.82
C SER A 56 4.97 16.18 16.38
N GLN A 57 5.32 17.44 16.09
CA GLN A 57 5.77 17.84 14.76
C GLN A 57 7.08 17.19 14.35
N GLU A 58 7.94 16.86 15.31
CA GLU A 58 9.23 16.22 15.02
C GLU A 58 9.01 14.75 14.65
N ASP A 59 8.17 14.04 15.41
CA ASP A 59 7.86 12.64 15.12
C ASP A 59 7.11 12.50 13.78
N ASP A 60 6.18 13.41 13.50
CA ASP A 60 5.49 13.48 12.21
C ASP A 60 6.48 13.66 11.03
N LYS A 61 7.50 14.50 11.18
CA LYS A 61 8.55 14.70 10.15
C LYS A 61 9.43 13.47 9.97
N VAL A 62 9.82 12.83 11.08
CA VAL A 62 10.62 11.59 11.04
C VAL A 62 9.84 10.47 10.36
N MET A 63 8.55 10.33 10.70
CA MET A 63 7.64 9.38 10.07
C MET A 63 7.48 9.66 8.57
N GLN A 64 7.26 10.92 8.19
CA GLN A 64 7.14 11.31 6.79
C GLN A 64 8.42 10.97 6.01
N ALA A 65 9.60 11.34 6.51
CA ALA A 65 10.86 11.03 5.86
C ALA A 65 11.11 9.52 5.73
N ALA A 66 10.76 8.73 6.75
CA ALA A 66 10.90 7.27 6.71
C ALA A 66 9.94 6.64 5.69
N PHE A 67 8.69 7.09 5.67
CA PHE A 67 7.67 6.64 4.72
C PHE A 67 8.06 6.97 3.27
N GLU A 68 8.38 8.23 2.99
CA GLU A 68 8.73 8.69 1.65
C GLU A 68 9.96 7.94 1.13
N LYS A 69 11.01 7.77 1.94
CA LYS A 69 12.21 7.02 1.56
C LYS A 69 11.90 5.61 1.03
N GLU A 70 10.94 4.91 1.63
CA GLU A 70 10.57 3.57 1.22
C GLU A 70 9.67 3.60 -0.01
N ILE A 71 8.66 4.48 -0.02
CA ILE A 71 7.71 4.57 -1.13
C ILE A 71 8.34 5.08 -2.42
N GLU A 72 9.37 5.94 -2.35
CA GLU A 72 10.17 6.38 -3.51
C GLU A 72 10.75 5.22 -4.34
N LYS A 73 10.97 4.05 -3.74
CA LYS A 73 11.43 2.84 -4.45
C LYS A 73 10.40 2.31 -5.45
N LEU A 74 9.14 2.73 -5.35
CA LEU A 74 8.06 2.38 -6.27
C LEU A 74 7.92 3.36 -7.43
N ARG A 75 8.68 4.46 -7.45
CA ARG A 75 8.60 5.47 -8.51
C ARG A 75 8.91 4.83 -9.87
N GLY A 76 7.99 5.02 -10.82
CA GLY A 76 8.12 4.48 -12.18
C GLY A 76 7.85 2.98 -12.30
N VAL A 77 7.44 2.31 -11.23
CA VAL A 77 6.97 0.93 -11.28
C VAL A 77 5.49 0.92 -11.67
N THR A 78 5.15 0.16 -12.72
CA THR A 78 3.76 -0.16 -13.03
C THR A 78 3.30 -1.32 -12.14
N ILE A 79 2.22 -1.10 -11.39
CA ILE A 79 1.64 -2.04 -10.44
C ILE A 79 0.22 -2.36 -10.90
N ASP A 80 -0.05 -3.62 -11.20
CA ASP A 80 -1.38 -4.07 -11.63
C ASP A 80 -2.40 -3.99 -10.49
N ALA A 81 -1.99 -4.36 -9.28
CA ALA A 81 -2.82 -4.28 -8.08
C ALA A 81 -2.00 -3.87 -6.85
N ALA A 82 -2.42 -2.80 -6.18
CA ALA A 82 -1.80 -2.30 -4.96
C ALA A 82 -2.78 -2.40 -3.78
N PHE A 83 -2.40 -3.13 -2.74
CA PHE A 83 -3.11 -3.20 -1.47
C PHE A 83 -2.51 -2.16 -0.53
N LEU A 84 -3.27 -1.10 -0.24
CA LEU A 84 -2.79 0.09 0.45
C LEU A 84 -3.52 0.28 1.78
N THR A 85 -2.77 0.62 2.82
CA THR A 85 -3.29 0.86 4.17
C THR A 85 -4.22 2.08 4.18
N LEU A 86 -5.38 1.94 4.82
CA LEU A 86 -6.37 2.99 5.02
C LEU A 86 -6.98 2.88 6.43
N ASP A 87 -6.25 3.38 7.42
CA ASP A 87 -6.57 3.23 8.84
C ASP A 87 -7.58 4.30 9.34
N PRO A 88 -8.81 3.92 9.72
CA PRO A 88 -9.83 4.86 10.18
C PRO A 88 -9.48 5.63 11.46
N ARG A 89 -8.54 5.13 12.27
CA ARG A 89 -8.12 5.76 13.54
C ARG A 89 -7.43 7.10 13.32
N GLN A 90 -6.80 7.30 12.15
CA GLN A 90 -6.16 8.57 11.76
C GLN A 90 -7.15 9.61 11.21
N GLY A 91 -8.45 9.30 11.13
CA GLY A 91 -9.44 10.23 10.62
C GLY A 91 -9.17 10.65 9.17
N ARG A 92 -8.92 11.94 8.92
CA ARG A 92 -8.60 12.45 7.57
C ARG A 92 -7.14 12.21 7.17
N ASP A 93 -6.22 12.15 8.13
CA ASP A 93 -4.80 11.94 7.83
C ASP A 93 -4.52 10.52 7.29
N ALA A 94 -5.47 9.58 7.49
CA ALA A 94 -5.47 8.25 6.88
C ALA A 94 -5.32 8.24 5.34
N PHE A 95 -5.69 9.36 4.69
CA PHE A 95 -5.63 9.47 3.23
C PHE A 95 -4.23 9.84 2.74
N LEU A 96 -3.39 10.47 3.58
CA LEU A 96 -2.13 11.06 3.16
C LEU A 96 -1.16 10.03 2.56
N GLY A 97 -0.98 8.89 3.24
CA GLY A 97 -0.09 7.83 2.75
C GLY A 97 -0.61 7.18 1.46
N LEU A 98 -1.91 6.91 1.39
CA LEU A 98 -2.53 6.32 0.19
C LEU A 98 -2.44 7.28 -1.00
N ASP A 99 -2.76 8.56 -0.78
CA ASP A 99 -2.70 9.62 -1.80
C ASP A 99 -1.28 9.79 -2.35
N TYR A 100 -0.27 9.79 -1.47
CA TYR A 100 1.13 9.87 -1.88
C TYR A 100 1.51 8.70 -2.80
N ILE A 101 1.21 7.46 -2.40
CA ILE A 101 1.55 6.25 -3.17
C ILE A 101 0.83 6.25 -4.53
N ALA A 102 -0.47 6.57 -4.54
CA ALA A 102 -1.30 6.56 -5.74
C ALA A 102 -0.87 7.61 -6.79
N ARG A 103 -0.24 8.70 -6.36
CA ARG A 103 0.33 9.74 -7.24
C ARG A 103 1.75 9.42 -7.68
N LEU A 104 2.51 8.69 -6.86
CA LEU A 104 3.92 8.39 -7.12
C LEU A 104 4.09 7.24 -8.13
N ALA A 105 3.37 6.14 -7.92
CA ALA A 105 3.50 4.91 -8.68
C ALA A 105 2.40 4.80 -9.76
N ASP A 106 2.69 4.08 -10.85
CA ASP A 106 1.70 3.81 -11.88
C ASP A 106 0.84 2.60 -11.48
N ILE A 107 -0.20 2.85 -10.68
CA ILE A 107 -1.08 1.82 -10.16
C ILE A 107 -2.32 1.70 -11.05
N LYS A 108 -2.68 0.48 -11.44
CA LYS A 108 -3.91 0.21 -12.23
C LYS A 108 -5.13 -0.03 -11.35
N ARG A 109 -4.98 -0.74 -10.23
CA ARG A 109 -6.04 -0.99 -9.26
C ARG A 109 -5.54 -0.81 -7.82
N ILE A 110 -6.29 -0.08 -7.01
CA ILE A 110 -6.01 0.21 -5.61
C ILE A 110 -7.05 -0.51 -4.76
N TYR A 111 -6.59 -1.36 -3.85
CA TYR A 111 -7.39 -2.08 -2.87
C TYR A 111 -7.10 -1.51 -1.47
N PRO A 112 -7.92 -0.58 -0.96
CA PRO A 112 -7.74 -0.09 0.39
C PRO A 112 -7.99 -1.21 1.41
N MET A 113 -7.06 -1.39 2.34
CA MET A 113 -7.10 -2.40 3.39
C MET A 113 -6.89 -1.76 4.76
N HIS A 114 -6.65 -2.57 5.80
CA HIS A 114 -6.32 -2.09 7.16
C HIS A 114 -7.41 -1.19 7.79
N CYS A 115 -8.68 -1.45 7.45
CA CYS A 115 -9.83 -0.68 7.92
C CYS A 115 -10.68 -1.38 9.01
N TRP A 116 -10.30 -2.58 9.47
CA TRP A 116 -11.00 -3.39 10.51
C TRP A 116 -12.53 -3.33 10.43
N GLN A 117 -13.09 -3.74 9.30
CA GLN A 117 -14.52 -3.73 9.02
C GLN A 117 -15.20 -2.35 8.98
N ASN A 118 -14.47 -1.26 9.21
CA ASN A 118 -14.94 0.10 9.03
C ASN A 118 -14.76 0.55 7.57
N PHE A 119 -15.38 -0.19 6.64
CA PHE A 119 -15.31 0.07 5.19
C PHE A 119 -15.85 1.45 4.78
N ASN A 120 -16.57 2.14 5.67
CA ASN A 120 -17.05 3.49 5.40
C ASN A 120 -15.91 4.49 5.16
N ILE A 121 -14.71 4.24 5.67
CA ILE A 121 -13.53 5.07 5.35
C ILE A 121 -13.22 5.08 3.84
N ILE A 122 -13.52 3.99 3.13
CA ILE A 122 -13.35 3.88 1.68
C ILE A 122 -14.36 4.79 0.96
N ASN A 123 -15.60 4.86 1.45
CA ASN A 123 -16.59 5.80 0.91
C ASN A 123 -16.15 7.25 1.11
N LYS A 124 -15.56 7.55 2.27
CA LYS A 124 -15.03 8.89 2.56
C LYS A 124 -13.88 9.24 1.61
N LEU A 125 -12.95 8.31 1.36
CA LEU A 125 -11.87 8.50 0.39
C LEU A 125 -12.41 8.73 -1.03
N LEU A 126 -13.38 7.92 -1.47
CA LEU A 126 -14.04 8.07 -2.78
C LEU A 126 -14.76 9.41 -2.94
N ALA A 127 -15.25 10.01 -1.85
CA ALA A 127 -15.90 11.32 -1.86
C ALA A 127 -14.93 12.49 -1.69
N ASP A 128 -13.71 12.26 -1.18
CA ASP A 128 -12.73 13.31 -0.93
C ASP A 128 -12.10 13.80 -2.26
N PRO A 129 -11.93 15.12 -2.46
CA PRO A 129 -11.23 15.65 -3.63
C PRO A 129 -9.80 15.12 -3.81
N CYS A 130 -9.11 14.70 -2.73
CA CYS A 130 -7.75 14.15 -2.85
C CYS A 130 -7.70 12.94 -3.79
N SER A 131 -8.76 12.13 -3.84
CA SER A 131 -8.78 10.93 -4.67
C SER A 131 -9.03 11.20 -6.15
N GLU A 132 -9.48 12.39 -6.54
CA GLU A 132 -9.93 12.70 -7.91
C GLU A 132 -8.97 12.19 -9.01
N PRO A 133 -7.64 12.33 -8.91
CA PRO A 133 -6.72 11.90 -9.97
C PRO A 133 -6.55 10.38 -10.14
N TYR A 134 -7.00 9.58 -9.18
CA TYR A 134 -6.88 8.11 -9.18
C TYR A 134 -8.15 7.40 -8.70
N ARG A 135 -9.26 8.12 -8.54
CA ARG A 135 -10.49 7.63 -7.90
C ARG A 135 -11.07 6.43 -8.62
N ASP A 136 -11.00 6.44 -9.95
CA ASP A 136 -11.45 5.37 -10.84
C ASP A 136 -10.68 4.06 -10.64
N LYS A 137 -9.46 4.13 -10.08
CA LYS A 137 -8.63 2.97 -9.76
C LYS A 137 -8.96 2.35 -8.40
N ILE A 138 -9.72 3.04 -7.54
CA ILE A 138 -10.03 2.57 -6.19
C ILE A 138 -11.15 1.52 -6.24
N CYS A 139 -10.83 0.31 -5.80
CA CYS A 139 -11.80 -0.77 -5.67
C CYS A 139 -12.76 -0.51 -4.48
N PRO A 140 -14.08 -0.53 -4.70
CA PRO A 140 -15.06 -0.19 -3.67
C PRO A 140 -15.33 -1.38 -2.73
N ILE A 141 -14.36 -1.74 -1.90
CA ILE A 141 -14.50 -2.84 -0.94
C ILE A 141 -15.55 -2.47 0.13
N ARG A 142 -16.44 -3.42 0.44
CA ARG A 142 -17.57 -3.23 1.38
C ARG A 142 -17.69 -4.31 2.45
N LYS A 143 -16.92 -5.40 2.35
CA LYS A 143 -16.94 -6.54 3.26
C LYS A 143 -15.63 -7.31 3.17
N ASP A 144 -15.36 -8.14 4.19
CA ASP A 144 -14.32 -9.16 4.14
C ASP A 144 -14.65 -10.21 3.06
N GLY A 145 -13.60 -10.82 2.50
CA GLY A 145 -13.75 -11.80 1.41
C GLY A 145 -14.13 -11.17 0.06
N TYR A 146 -13.75 -9.91 -0.17
CA TYR A 146 -13.84 -9.28 -1.49
C TYR A 146 -12.90 -9.99 -2.48
N THR A 147 -13.40 -10.26 -3.69
CA THR A 147 -12.66 -10.93 -4.76
C THR A 147 -12.74 -10.10 -6.04
N ASP A 148 -11.67 -10.14 -6.82
CA ASP A 148 -11.56 -9.43 -8.11
C ASP A 148 -10.66 -10.23 -9.05
N GLU A 149 -10.85 -10.05 -10.35
CA GLU A 149 -10.05 -10.68 -11.42
C GLU A 149 -9.25 -9.59 -12.14
N ILE A 150 -7.93 -9.81 -12.26
CA ILE A 150 -6.94 -8.84 -12.77
C ILE A 150 -6.04 -9.44 -13.86
#